data_AF-A0A3D1IU91-F1
#
_entry.id   AF-A0A3D1IU91-F1
#
_cell.length_a   1.000
_cell.length_b   1.000
_cell.length_c   1.000
_cell.angle_alpha   90.00
_cell.angle_beta   90.00
_cell.angle_gamma   90.00
#
_symmetry.space_group_name_H-M   'P 1'
#
loop_
_entity.id
_entity.type
_entity.pdbx_description
1 polymer ?
#
loop_
_entity_poly.entity_id
_entity_poly.type
_entity_poly.pdbx_seq_one_letter_code
_entity_poly.pdbx_strand_id
1 'polypeptide(L)'
;GVSDSQRAAADAIMRAVGATVWLDDEALIDPVTAVSGSGPAYVFYFIEAMQQAALEMGLSAEQGTQLAIATFTGASQLAAQSREPISVLRERVTSKGGTTYAALTSMEASGVKASIVTALKAAAARGKELGEEFGRD
;
A
#
# COMPACT_ATOMS: atom_id res chain seq x y z
N GLY A 1 17.64 7.52 26.07
CA GLY A 1 16.50 7.93 25.22
C GLY A 1 16.61 9.41 24.89
N VAL A 2 15.92 9.86 23.85
CA VAL A 2 15.87 11.28 23.44
C VAL A 2 14.89 12.08 24.30
N SER A 3 15.06 13.40 24.41
CA SER A 3 14.13 14.29 25.11
C SER A 3 12.86 14.55 24.29
N ASP A 4 11.79 15.00 24.96
CA ASP A 4 10.55 15.43 24.28
C ASP A 4 10.79 16.55 23.26
N SER A 5 11.71 17.46 23.56
CA SER A 5 12.10 18.54 22.64
C SER A 5 12.82 18.01 21.39
N GLN A 6 13.69 17.01 21.54
CA GLN A 6 14.35 16.35 20.40
C GLN A 6 13.33 15.56 19.57
N ARG A 7 12.41 14.86 20.24
CA ARG A 7 11.32 14.12 19.59
C ARG A 7 10.42 15.04 18.76
N ALA A 8 9.99 16.16 19.34
CA ALA A 8 9.17 17.16 18.68
C ALA A 8 9.89 17.83 17.50
N ALA A 9 11.19 18.12 17.64
CA ALA A 9 11.98 18.68 16.55
C ALA A 9 12.10 17.71 15.36
N ALA A 10 12.39 16.43 15.62
CA ALA A 10 12.44 15.41 14.57
C ALA A 10 11.07 15.23 13.89
N ASP A 11 9.98 15.16 14.67
CA ASP A 11 8.62 15.06 14.15
C ASP A 11 8.26 16.25 13.25
N ALA A 12 8.60 17.47 13.66
CA ALA A 12 8.34 18.68 12.89
C ALA A 12 9.06 18.69 11.54
N ILE A 13 10.33 18.25 11.51
CA ILE A 13 11.11 18.14 10.27
C ILE A 13 10.47 17.12 9.32
N MET A 14 10.14 15.93 9.82
CA MET A 14 9.58 14.86 8.98
C MET A 14 8.16 15.19 8.49
N ARG A 15 7.37 15.92 9.29
CA ARG A 15 6.03 16.37 8.88
C ARG A 15 6.02 17.33 7.69
N ALA A 16 7.15 17.96 7.37
CA ALA A 16 7.25 18.82 6.19
C ALA A 16 7.05 18.07 4.86
N VAL A 17 7.28 16.75 4.85
CA VAL A 17 7.21 15.90 3.64
C VAL A 17 6.14 14.80 3.71
N GLY A 18 5.44 14.64 4.83
CA GLY A 18 4.38 13.63 4.94
C GLY A 18 3.85 13.42 6.35
N ALA A 19 2.96 12.44 6.52
CA ALA A 19 2.49 12.03 7.83
C ALA A 19 3.58 11.25 8.58
N THR A 20 3.64 11.44 9.91
CA THR A 20 4.53 10.70 10.80
C THR A 20 3.73 9.74 11.68
N VAL A 21 4.33 8.58 11.97
CA VAL A 21 3.82 7.59 12.91
C VAL A 21 4.92 7.28 13.91
N TRP A 22 4.63 7.44 15.20
CA TRP A 22 5.54 7.06 16.28
C TRP A 22 5.28 5.62 16.69
N LEU A 23 6.35 4.86 16.89
CA LEU A 23 6.32 3.46 17.32
C LEU A 23 6.94 3.36 18.71
N ASP A 24 6.37 2.52 19.55
CA ASP A 24 6.86 2.29 20.92
C ASP A 24 8.00 1.24 20.96
N ASP A 25 8.18 0.50 19.88
CA ASP A 25 9.19 -0.57 19.73
C ASP A 25 9.95 -0.40 18.41
N GLU A 26 11.27 -0.41 18.47
CA GLU A 26 12.17 -0.30 17.32
C GLU A 26 12.06 -1.51 16.39
N ALA A 27 11.68 -2.69 16.90
CA ALA A 27 11.42 -3.87 16.09
C ALA A 27 10.24 -3.70 15.11
N LEU A 28 9.43 -2.66 15.27
CA LEU A 28 8.33 -2.32 14.35
C LEU A 28 8.80 -1.53 13.11
N ILE A 29 10.06 -1.10 13.04
CA ILE A 29 10.61 -0.39 11.88
C ILE A 29 10.61 -1.27 10.62
N ASP A 30 10.96 -2.56 10.71
CA ASP A 30 10.93 -3.45 9.55
C ASP A 30 9.51 -3.65 8.97
N PRO A 31 8.47 -3.90 9.80
CA PRO A 31 7.07 -3.84 9.35
C PRO A 31 6.68 -2.50 8.69
N VAL A 32 7.12 -1.36 9.24
CA VAL A 32 6.82 -0.05 8.65
C VAL A 32 7.50 0.08 7.28
N THR A 33 8.77 -0.28 7.16
CA THR A 33 9.49 -0.29 5.89
C THR A 33 8.78 -1.16 4.86
N ALA A 34 8.33 -2.36 5.25
CA ALA A 34 7.60 -3.24 4.36
C ALA A 34 6.26 -2.65 3.88
N VAL A 35 5.55 -1.91 4.73
CA VAL A 35 4.24 -1.33 4.38
C VAL A 35 4.38 -0.02 3.59
N SER A 36 5.20 0.92 4.05
CA SER A 36 5.25 2.29 3.51
C SER A 36 6.56 2.61 2.78
N GLY A 37 7.68 2.01 3.15
CA GLY A 37 8.97 2.18 2.46
C GLY A 37 8.96 1.51 1.09
N SER A 38 8.58 0.24 1.05
CA SER A 38 8.38 -0.52 -0.20
C SER A 38 6.99 -0.31 -0.82
N GLY A 39 6.04 0.27 -0.06
CA GLY A 39 4.65 0.47 -0.44
C GLY A 39 4.42 1.08 -1.84
N PRO A 40 5.11 2.18 -2.22
CA PRO A 40 4.95 2.78 -3.54
C PRO A 40 5.20 1.81 -4.70
N ALA A 41 6.18 0.91 -4.58
CA ALA A 41 6.46 -0.07 -5.63
C ALA A 41 5.29 -1.05 -5.85
N TYR A 42 4.57 -1.41 -4.77
CA TYR A 42 3.41 -2.29 -4.88
C TYR A 42 2.24 -1.60 -5.60
N VAL A 43 2.06 -0.30 -5.33
CA VAL A 43 1.05 0.51 -6.03
C VAL A 43 1.40 0.63 -7.51
N PHE A 44 2.66 0.91 -7.86
CA PHE A 44 3.10 0.98 -9.25
C PHE A 44 2.95 -0.36 -9.97
N TYR A 45 3.28 -1.48 -9.31
CA TYR A 45 3.10 -2.81 -9.87
C TYR A 45 1.62 -3.13 -10.17
N PHE A 46 0.70 -2.69 -9.31
CA PHE A 46 -0.73 -2.87 -9.58
C PHE A 46 -1.22 -1.96 -10.73
N ILE A 47 -0.72 -0.71 -10.80
CA ILE A 47 -1.00 0.20 -11.91
C ILE A 47 -0.52 -0.40 -13.24
N GLU A 48 0.68 -0.99 -13.26
CA GLU A 48 1.23 -1.71 -14.43
C GLU A 48 0.31 -2.84 -14.87
N ALA A 49 -0.17 -3.67 -13.93
CA ALA A 49 -1.12 -4.74 -14.23
C ALA A 49 -2.46 -4.21 -14.77
N MET A 50 -2.97 -3.09 -14.24
CA MET A 50 -4.18 -2.43 -14.76
C MET A 50 -3.97 -1.87 -16.17
N GLN A 51 -2.81 -1.29 -16.46
CA GLN A 51 -2.46 -0.80 -17.80
C GLN A 51 -2.42 -1.94 -18.81
N GLN A 52 -1.80 -3.07 -18.45
CA GLN A 52 -1.80 -4.26 -19.29
C GLN A 52 -3.22 -4.74 -19.60
N ALA A 53 -4.07 -4.90 -18.58
CA ALA A 53 -5.45 -5.31 -18.78
C ALA A 53 -6.25 -4.30 -19.63
N ALA A 54 -6.02 -2.99 -19.45
CA ALA A 54 -6.65 -1.94 -20.25
C ALA A 54 -6.30 -2.09 -21.74
N LEU A 55 -5.03 -2.34 -22.07
CA LEU A 55 -4.57 -2.57 -23.45
C LEU A 55 -5.23 -3.82 -24.05
N GLU A 56 -5.27 -4.92 -23.29
CA GLU A 56 -5.89 -6.18 -23.72
C GLU A 56 -7.41 -6.03 -23.96
N MET A 57 -8.06 -5.09 -23.26
CA MET A 57 -9.47 -4.73 -23.46
C MET A 57 -9.69 -3.66 -24.55
N GLY A 58 -8.63 -3.23 -25.23
CA GLY A 58 -8.71 -2.31 -26.38
C GLY A 58 -8.64 -0.81 -26.04
N LEU A 59 -8.26 -0.44 -24.82
CA LEU A 59 -7.94 0.95 -24.48
C LEU A 59 -6.53 1.32 -24.98
N SER A 60 -6.28 2.60 -25.18
CA SER A 60 -4.91 3.08 -25.41
C SER A 60 -4.06 2.99 -24.13
N ALA A 61 -2.74 2.95 -24.29
CA ALA A 61 -1.82 2.98 -23.15
C ALA A 61 -2.05 4.22 -22.26
N GLU A 62 -2.32 5.36 -22.89
CA GLU A 62 -2.59 6.62 -22.20
C GLU A 62 -3.91 6.57 -21.42
N GLN A 63 -4.98 6.03 -22.01
CA GLN A 63 -6.26 5.83 -21.32
C GLN A 63 -6.11 4.88 -20.13
N GLY A 64 -5.43 3.74 -20.31
CA GLY A 64 -5.17 2.78 -19.23
C GLY A 64 -4.40 3.41 -18.07
N THR A 65 -3.35 4.19 -18.38
CA THR A 65 -2.55 4.92 -17.40
C THR A 65 -3.40 5.93 -16.62
N GLN A 66 -4.14 6.77 -17.34
CA GLN A 66 -4.96 7.81 -16.74
C GLN A 66 -6.02 7.22 -15.81
N LEU A 67 -6.73 6.17 -16.27
CA LEU A 67 -7.77 5.51 -15.48
C LEU A 67 -7.21 4.81 -14.25
N ALA A 68 -6.08 4.10 -14.37
CA ALA A 68 -5.46 3.40 -13.25
C ALA A 68 -4.99 4.39 -12.16
N ILE A 69 -4.27 5.45 -12.54
CA ILE A 69 -3.79 6.47 -11.60
C ILE A 69 -4.96 7.18 -10.91
N ALA A 70 -5.99 7.58 -11.66
CA ALA A 70 -7.17 8.23 -11.09
C ALA A 70 -7.91 7.31 -10.11
N THR A 71 -8.01 6.01 -10.43
CA THR A 71 -8.64 5.00 -9.56
C THR A 71 -7.90 4.88 -8.24
N PHE A 72 -6.57 4.70 -8.26
CA PHE A 72 -5.76 4.62 -7.04
C PHE A 72 -5.84 5.89 -6.20
N THR A 73 -5.78 7.04 -6.86
CA THR A 73 -5.85 8.35 -6.20
C THR A 73 -7.20 8.54 -5.51
N GLY A 74 -8.30 8.35 -6.23
CA GLY A 74 -9.65 8.53 -5.70
C GLY A 74 -10.00 7.52 -4.60
N ALA A 75 -9.64 6.25 -4.77
CA ALA A 75 -9.89 5.23 -3.75
C ALA A 75 -9.11 5.49 -2.46
N SER A 76 -7.83 5.89 -2.57
CA SER A 76 -7.00 6.21 -1.41
C SER A 76 -7.47 7.47 -0.69
N GLN A 77 -7.89 8.49 -1.44
CA GLN A 77 -8.46 9.73 -0.87
C GLN A 77 -9.77 9.45 -0.14
N LEU A 78 -10.68 8.66 -0.75
CA LEU A 78 -11.94 8.27 -0.12
C LEU A 78 -11.67 7.50 1.19
N ALA A 79 -10.73 6.56 1.17
CA ALA A 79 -10.31 5.81 2.35
C ALA A 79 -9.76 6.72 3.45
N ALA A 80 -8.91 7.69 3.11
CA ALA A 80 -8.31 8.62 4.06
C ALA A 80 -9.34 9.58 4.70
N GLN A 81 -10.41 9.91 3.99
CA GLN A 81 -11.45 10.82 4.45
C GLN A 81 -12.62 10.12 5.16
N SER A 82 -12.74 8.80 5.00
CA SER A 82 -13.83 8.02 5.57
C SER A 82 -13.57 7.64 7.03
N ARG A 83 -14.65 7.56 7.81
CA ARG A 83 -14.65 6.95 9.15
C ARG A 83 -15.02 5.46 9.11
N GLU A 84 -15.42 4.96 7.94
CA GLU A 84 -15.83 3.57 7.77
C GLU A 84 -14.63 2.65 7.59
N PRO A 85 -14.71 1.39 8.02
CA PRO A 85 -13.69 0.39 7.71
C PRO A 85 -13.50 0.21 6.20
N ILE A 86 -12.27 -0.06 5.76
CA ILE A 86 -11.93 -0.29 4.34
C ILE A 86 -12.77 -1.43 3.74
N SER A 87 -13.09 -2.48 4.50
CA SER A 87 -13.95 -3.57 4.04
C SER A 87 -15.35 -3.09 3.66
N VAL A 88 -15.91 -2.14 4.41
CA VAL A 88 -17.23 -1.54 4.14
C VAL A 88 -17.18 -0.67 2.89
N LEU A 89 -16.12 0.13 2.71
CA LEU A 89 -15.92 0.93 1.49
C LEU A 89 -15.88 0.03 0.24
N ARG A 90 -15.16 -1.09 0.31
CA ARG A 90 -15.11 -2.10 -0.76
C ARG A 90 -16.49 -2.72 -1.01
N GLU A 91 -17.22 -3.08 0.03
CA GLU A 91 -18.57 -3.68 -0.09
C GLU A 91 -19.56 -2.72 -0.75
N ARG A 92 -19.51 -1.42 -0.44
CA ARG A 92 -20.39 -0.40 -1.03
C ARG A 92 -20.24 -0.25 -2.54
N VAL A 93 -19.05 -0.55 -3.09
CA VAL A 93 -18.79 -0.54 -4.54
C VAL A 93 -18.92 -1.92 -5.19
N THR A 94 -19.43 -2.92 -4.45
CA THR A 94 -19.58 -4.30 -4.89
C THR A 94 -21.04 -4.74 -4.86
N SER A 95 -21.75 -4.57 -5.98
CA SER A 95 -23.10 -5.12 -6.12
C SER A 95 -23.06 -6.63 -6.38
N LYS A 96 -23.98 -7.38 -5.78
CA LYS A 96 -24.10 -8.84 -5.99
C LYS A 96 -24.38 -9.12 -7.47
N GLY A 97 -23.53 -9.93 -8.11
CA GLY A 97 -23.63 -10.25 -9.54
C GLY A 97 -23.13 -9.15 -10.48
N GLY A 98 -22.57 -8.05 -9.96
CA GLY A 98 -21.96 -6.99 -10.77
C GLY A 98 -20.52 -7.29 -11.22
N THR A 99 -19.96 -6.40 -12.02
CA THR A 99 -18.59 -6.52 -12.57
C THR A 99 -17.52 -6.53 -11.47
N THR A 100 -17.64 -5.67 -10.45
CA THR A 100 -16.72 -5.66 -9.29
C THR A 100 -16.74 -6.98 -8.54
N TYR A 101 -17.93 -7.58 -8.35
CA TYR A 101 -18.07 -8.85 -7.67
C TYR A 101 -17.36 -9.98 -8.43
N ALA A 102 -17.52 -10.03 -9.76
CA ALA A 102 -16.83 -11.00 -10.60
C ALA A 102 -15.31 -10.84 -10.54
N ALA A 103 -14.80 -9.61 -10.62
CA ALA A 103 -13.37 -9.33 -10.54
C ALA A 103 -12.79 -9.74 -9.17
N LEU A 104 -13.41 -9.34 -8.07
CA LEU A 104 -12.95 -9.68 -6.72
C LEU A 104 -13.02 -11.19 -6.44
N THR A 105 -14.05 -11.88 -6.95
CA THR A 105 -14.15 -13.35 -6.82
C THR A 105 -12.99 -14.04 -7.55
N SER A 106 -12.65 -13.57 -8.76
CA SER A 106 -11.50 -14.08 -9.52
C SER A 106 -10.16 -13.82 -8.81
N MET A 107 -9.98 -12.61 -8.27
CA MET A 107 -8.78 -12.25 -7.50
C MET A 107 -8.63 -13.10 -6.23
N GLU A 108 -9.72 -13.35 -5.51
CA GLU A 108 -9.70 -14.21 -4.31
C GLU A 108 -9.38 -15.66 -4.68
N ALA A 109 -10.01 -16.20 -5.73
CA ALA A 109 -9.72 -17.55 -6.22
C ALA A 109 -8.27 -17.71 -6.70
N SER A 110 -7.68 -16.63 -7.24
CA SER A 110 -6.27 -16.57 -7.64
C SER A 110 -5.31 -16.29 -6.47
N GLY A 111 -5.83 -16.15 -5.25
CA GLY A 111 -5.02 -15.94 -4.04
C GLY A 111 -4.34 -14.57 -3.94
N VAL A 112 -4.80 -13.56 -4.69
CA VAL A 112 -4.14 -12.23 -4.77
C VAL A 112 -3.91 -11.62 -3.38
N LYS A 113 -4.94 -11.64 -2.52
CA LYS A 113 -4.83 -11.10 -1.16
C LYS A 113 -3.77 -11.84 -0.33
N ALA A 114 -3.74 -13.17 -0.41
CA ALA A 114 -2.76 -13.99 0.30
C ALA A 114 -1.33 -13.73 -0.20
N SER A 115 -1.16 -13.57 -1.52
CA SER A 115 0.12 -13.25 -2.13
C SER A 115 0.65 -11.87 -1.71
N ILE A 116 -0.22 -10.85 -1.65
CA ILE A 116 0.16 -9.52 -1.14
C ILE A 116 0.64 -9.61 0.31
N VAL A 117 -0.11 -10.30 1.18
CA VAL A 117 0.29 -10.48 2.59
C VAL A 117 1.64 -11.19 2.70
N THR A 118 1.88 -12.21 1.85
CA THR A 118 3.13 -12.96 1.81
C THR A 118 4.30 -12.07 1.35
N ALA A 119 4.09 -11.25 0.31
CA ALA A 119 5.09 -10.34 -0.21
C ALA A 119 5.54 -9.29 0.84
N LEU A 120 4.60 -8.70 1.58
CA LEU A 120 4.94 -7.73 2.63
C LEU A 120 5.69 -8.38 3.78
N LYS A 121 5.35 -9.61 4.16
CA LYS A 121 6.12 -10.37 5.17
C LYS A 121 7.53 -10.68 4.70
N ALA A 122 7.70 -11.00 3.42
CA ALA A 122 9.03 -11.23 2.83
C ALA A 122 9.87 -9.94 2.82
N ALA A 123 9.27 -8.78 2.51
CA ALA A 123 9.94 -7.48 2.58
C ALA A 123 10.39 -7.16 4.02
N ALA A 124 9.53 -7.39 5.03
CA ALA A 124 9.88 -7.18 6.43
C ALA A 124 11.00 -8.13 6.90
N ALA A 125 10.94 -9.41 6.51
CA ALA A 125 12.00 -10.37 6.82
C ALA A 125 13.34 -9.94 6.23
N ARG A 126 13.34 -9.45 4.98
CA ARG A 126 14.56 -8.95 4.35
C ARG A 126 15.11 -7.68 5.02
N GLY A 127 14.23 -6.77 5.44
CA GLY A 127 14.62 -5.58 6.21
C GLY A 127 15.40 -5.98 7.48
N LYS A 128 14.86 -6.95 8.22
CA LYS A 128 15.51 -7.49 9.41
C LYS A 128 16.86 -8.12 9.13
N GLU A 129 16.96 -8.96 8.08
CA GLU A 129 18.24 -9.57 7.68
C GLU A 129 19.31 -8.52 7.37
N LEU A 130 18.95 -7.45 6.66
CA LEU A 130 19.87 -6.35 6.35
C LEU A 130 20.30 -5.60 7.63
N GLY A 131 19.37 -5.36 8.56
CA GLY A 131 19.70 -4.77 9.85
C GLY A 131 20.70 -5.62 10.66
N GLU A 132 20.55 -6.94 10.63
CA GLU A 132 21.49 -7.88 11.28
C GLU A 132 22.85 -7.96 10.55
N GLU A 133 22.88 -7.80 9.22
CA GLU A 133 24.11 -7.80 8.43
C GLU A 133 24.95 -6.55 8.71
N PHE A 134 24.33 -5.37 8.68
CA PHE A 134 25.03 -4.08 8.87
C PHE A 134 25.23 -3.68 10.34
N GLY A 135 24.51 -4.29 11.29
CA GLY A 135 24.69 -4.04 12.73
C GLY A 135 25.82 -4.84 13.38
N ARG A 136 26.54 -5.68 12.61
CA ARG A 136 27.68 -6.48 13.08
C ARG A 136 29.04 -5.82 12.86
N ASP A 137 29.07 -4.67 12.18
CA ASP A 137 30.24 -3.81 11.99
C ASP A 137 30.24 -2.63 13.00
#